data_AF-W7DCU0-F1
#
_entry.id   AF-W7DCU0-F1
#
_cell.length_a   1.000
_cell.length_b   1.000
_cell.length_c   1.000
_cell.angle_alpha   90.00
_cell.angle_beta   90.00
_cell.angle_gamma   90.00
#
_symmetry.space_group_name_H-M   'P 1'
#
loop_
_entity.id
_entity.type
_entity.pdbx_description
1 polymer ?
#
loop_
_entity_poly.entity_id
_entity_poly.type
_entity_poly.pdbx_seq_one_letter_code
_entity_poly.pdbx_strand_id
1 'polypeptide(L)'
;MAFAKPFSDGFNLGREAHFNNAKIVFSRAASEPNPDYPRWDRKRIEDTCFELLMNGYLDCTDIIDPVVPFLDSAEGFMKYVDQHPDQSIKMGITF
;
A
#
# COMPACT_ATOMS: atom_id res chain seq x y z
N MET A 1 -21.43 33.80 -7.14
CA MET A 1 -20.36 32.99 -6.51
C MET A 1 -19.59 32.29 -7.62
N ALA A 2 -18.27 32.28 -7.57
CA ALA A 2 -17.39 31.79 -8.64
C ALA A 2 -17.14 30.26 -8.61
N PHE A 3 -17.85 29.51 -7.75
CA PHE A 3 -17.66 28.07 -7.57
C PHE A 3 -19.01 27.35 -7.34
N ALA A 4 -19.00 26.03 -7.53
CA ALA A 4 -20.18 25.17 -7.43
C ALA A 4 -20.86 25.29 -6.05
N LYS A 5 -22.20 25.23 -6.03
CA LYS A 5 -22.98 25.28 -4.78
C LYS A 5 -22.82 23.99 -3.97
N PRO A 6 -22.95 24.04 -2.64
CA PRO A 6 -23.02 22.85 -1.80
C PRO A 6 -24.22 21.98 -2.18
N PHE A 7 -24.07 20.66 -2.06
CA PHE A 7 -25.19 19.73 -2.02
C PHE A 7 -25.94 19.89 -0.68
N SER A 8 -27.24 19.55 -0.67
CA SER A 8 -28.14 19.80 0.47
C SER A 8 -27.70 19.14 1.78
N ASP A 9 -26.94 18.04 1.72
CA ASP A 9 -26.58 17.22 2.87
C ASP A 9 -25.15 17.48 3.39
N GLY A 10 -24.65 18.70 3.21
CA GLY A 10 -23.36 19.14 3.78
C GLY A 10 -22.13 18.79 2.94
N PHE A 11 -22.29 18.19 1.76
CA PHE A 11 -21.20 17.93 0.83
C PHE A 11 -20.91 19.18 -0.02
N ASN A 12 -19.82 19.91 0.27
CA ASN A 12 -19.48 21.17 -0.39
C ASN A 12 -18.11 21.15 -1.08
N LEU A 13 -18.02 20.47 -2.23
CA LEU A 13 -16.77 20.44 -3.01
C LEU A 13 -16.40 21.80 -3.61
N GLY A 14 -17.35 22.71 -3.84
CA GLY A 14 -17.08 23.98 -4.48
C GLY A 14 -16.17 24.89 -3.66
N ARG A 15 -16.39 24.95 -2.34
CA ARG A 15 -15.50 25.69 -1.43
C ARG A 15 -14.16 24.96 -1.27
N GLU A 16 -14.20 23.66 -0.98
CA GLU A 16 -13.00 22.87 -0.67
C GLU A 16 -12.04 22.78 -1.87
N ALA A 17 -12.54 22.56 -3.08
CA ALA A 17 -11.71 22.47 -4.27
C ALA A 17 -11.06 23.83 -4.63
N HIS A 18 -11.69 24.94 -4.30
CA HIS A 18 -11.18 26.27 -4.64
C HIS A 18 -10.08 26.77 -3.70
N PHE A 19 -10.23 26.52 -2.39
CA PHE A 19 -9.29 27.04 -1.38
C PHE A 19 -8.25 26.02 -0.94
N ASN A 20 -8.61 24.73 -0.90
CA ASN A 20 -7.79 23.70 -0.25
C ASN A 20 -7.18 22.69 -1.23
N ASN A 21 -7.49 22.77 -2.54
CA ASN A 21 -7.00 21.85 -3.56
C ASN A 21 -7.17 20.37 -3.15
N ALA A 22 -8.37 20.04 -2.68
CA ALA A 22 -8.66 18.73 -2.11
C ALA A 22 -8.44 17.60 -3.13
N LYS A 23 -7.80 16.51 -2.69
CA LYS A 23 -7.61 15.28 -3.47
C LYS A 23 -8.54 14.18 -2.95
N ILE A 24 -9.33 13.61 -3.85
CA ILE A 24 -10.15 12.42 -3.55
C ILE A 24 -9.33 11.19 -3.95
N VAL A 25 -9.11 10.27 -3.00
CA VAL A 25 -8.32 9.05 -3.21
C VAL A 25 -9.20 7.84 -2.94
N PHE A 26 -9.17 6.87 -3.85
CA PHE A 26 -9.84 5.59 -3.70
C PHE A 26 -8.81 4.49 -3.44
N SER A 27 -9.18 3.47 -2.65
CA SER A 27 -8.37 2.27 -2.54
C SER A 27 -8.30 1.56 -3.89
N ARG A 28 -7.10 1.36 -4.41
CA ARG A 28 -6.86 0.54 -5.60
C ARG A 28 -5.81 -0.52 -5.26
N ALA A 29 -5.87 -1.65 -5.96
CA ALA A 29 -4.76 -2.58 -6.01
C ALA A 29 -3.59 -1.97 -6.82
N ALA A 30 -2.64 -2.80 -7.26
CA ALA A 30 -1.55 -2.40 -8.15
C ALA A 30 -2.06 -2.20 -9.59
N SER A 31 -2.78 -1.10 -9.84
CA SER A 31 -3.25 -0.70 -11.16
C SER A 31 -2.56 0.57 -11.62
N GLU A 32 -2.09 0.61 -12.86
CA GLU A 32 -1.58 1.82 -13.51
C GLU A 32 -2.72 2.58 -14.23
N PRO A 33 -2.60 3.90 -14.42
CA PRO A 33 -1.50 4.76 -14.01
C PRO A 33 -1.60 5.19 -12.53
N ASN A 34 -0.45 5.30 -11.86
CA ASN A 34 -0.37 5.96 -10.54
C ASN A 34 -0.63 7.47 -10.66
N PRO A 35 -1.04 8.14 -9.56
CA PRO A 35 -1.33 9.58 -9.58
C PRO A 35 -0.22 10.48 -10.14
N ASP A 36 1.04 10.03 -10.05
CA ASP A 36 2.22 10.77 -10.54
C ASP A 36 2.80 10.21 -11.84
N TYR A 37 2.09 9.33 -12.54
CA TYR A 37 2.49 8.86 -13.86
C TYR A 37 2.68 10.05 -14.84
N PRO A 38 3.72 10.08 -15.70
CA PRO A 38 4.73 9.05 -15.92
C PRO A 38 5.97 9.18 -15.01
N ARG A 39 5.98 10.12 -14.05
CA ARG A 39 7.14 10.29 -13.15
C ARG A 39 7.32 9.10 -12.23
N TRP A 40 6.23 8.56 -11.70
CA TRP A 40 6.20 7.32 -10.91
C TRP A 40 5.34 6.27 -11.60
N ASP A 41 5.98 5.41 -12.39
CA ASP A 41 5.39 4.16 -12.87
C ASP A 41 5.81 3.00 -11.96
N ARG A 42 5.18 1.84 -12.16
CA ARG A 42 5.51 0.63 -11.41
C ARG A 42 7.00 0.28 -11.46
N LYS A 43 7.63 0.38 -12.62
CA LYS A 43 9.04 0.01 -12.80
C LYS A 43 9.95 0.88 -11.94
N ARG A 44 9.75 2.20 -11.96
CA ARG A 44 10.55 3.12 -11.15
C ARG A 44 10.34 2.89 -9.66
N ILE A 45 9.12 2.58 -9.22
CA ILE A 45 8.84 2.24 -7.81
C ILE A 45 9.63 0.99 -7.41
N GLU A 46 9.57 -0.08 -8.21
CA GLU A 46 10.31 -1.32 -7.97
C GLU A 46 11.84 -1.06 -7.92
N ASP A 47 12.38 -0.35 -8.91
CA ASP A 47 13.81 -0.02 -8.99
C ASP A 47 14.25 0.83 -7.77
N THR A 48 13.45 1.82 -7.36
CA THR A 48 13.77 2.68 -6.21
C THR A 48 13.74 1.91 -4.89
N CYS A 49 12.68 1.12 -4.65
CA CYS A 49 12.59 0.30 -3.45
C CYS A 49 13.74 -0.71 -3.35
N PHE A 50 14.13 -1.29 -4.49
CA PHE A 50 15.27 -2.21 -4.54
C PHE A 50 16.60 -1.49 -4.25
N GLU A 51 16.81 -0.29 -4.78
CA GLU A 51 17.99 0.53 -4.47
C GLU A 51 18.09 0.84 -2.98
N LEU A 52 16.99 1.29 -2.36
CA LEU A 52 16.93 1.59 -0.92
C LEU A 52 17.17 0.35 -0.05
N LEU A 53 16.75 -0.83 -0.49
CA LEU A 53 17.03 -2.08 0.21
C LEU A 53 18.52 -2.46 0.07
N MET A 54 19.05 -2.43 -1.16
CA MET A 54 20.42 -2.87 -1.46
C MET A 54 21.49 -1.96 -0.88
N ASN A 55 21.20 -0.66 -0.72
CA ASN A 55 22.12 0.30 -0.11
C ASN A 55 22.01 0.36 1.42
N GLY A 56 21.14 -0.45 2.03
CA GLY A 56 20.95 -0.51 3.48
C GLY A 56 20.18 0.67 4.08
N TYR A 57 19.56 1.52 3.26
CA TYR A 57 18.66 2.56 3.75
C TYR A 57 17.40 1.98 4.38
N LEU A 58 16.90 0.87 3.83
CA LEU A 58 15.82 0.07 4.42
C LEU A 58 16.39 -1.25 4.95
N ASP A 59 16.18 -1.50 6.23
CA ASP A 59 16.35 -2.82 6.85
C ASP A 59 14.98 -3.50 6.93
N CYS A 60 14.85 -4.62 6.22
CA CYS A 60 13.61 -5.40 6.12
C CYS A 60 13.76 -6.79 6.75
N THR A 61 14.83 -7.06 7.51
CA THR A 61 15.10 -8.40 8.05
C THR A 61 13.96 -8.93 8.91
N ASP A 62 13.33 -8.07 9.71
CA ASP A 62 12.25 -8.46 10.63
C ASP A 62 10.85 -8.45 9.99
N ILE A 63 10.72 -8.05 8.71
CA ILE A 63 9.41 -8.02 8.04
C ILE A 63 8.91 -9.44 7.75
N ILE A 64 9.82 -10.35 7.41
CA ILE A 64 9.47 -11.74 7.08
C ILE A 64 9.47 -12.56 8.37
N ASP A 65 8.34 -12.57 9.05
CA ASP A 65 8.14 -13.28 10.31
C ASP A 65 6.69 -13.79 10.42
N PRO A 66 6.46 -15.12 10.66
CA PRO A 66 7.46 -16.18 10.81
C PRO A 66 7.92 -16.78 9.48
N VAL A 67 9.10 -17.41 9.49
CA VAL A 67 9.59 -18.26 8.39
C VAL A 67 9.34 -19.73 8.73
N VAL A 68 8.56 -20.42 7.89
CA VAL A 68 8.23 -21.84 8.08
C VAL A 68 8.85 -22.73 6.99
N PRO A 69 9.14 -24.02 7.27
CA PRO A 69 9.53 -24.98 6.24
C PRO A 69 8.47 -25.14 5.15
N PHE A 70 8.88 -25.45 3.92
CA PHE A 70 7.95 -25.69 2.80
C PHE A 70 6.88 -26.75 3.12
N LEU A 71 7.28 -27.83 3.81
CA LEU A 71 6.35 -28.90 4.21
C LEU A 71 5.23 -28.42 5.14
N ASP A 72 5.49 -27.35 5.90
CA ASP A 72 4.54 -26.79 6.86
C ASP A 72 3.78 -25.60 6.27
N SER A 73 3.97 -25.27 4.98
CA SER A 73 3.44 -24.03 4.37
C SER A 73 1.92 -23.93 4.41
N ALA A 74 1.20 -25.04 4.23
CA ALA A 74 -0.27 -25.06 4.29
C ALA A 74 -0.78 -24.78 5.71
N GLU A 75 -0.21 -25.47 6.71
CA GLU A 75 -0.57 -25.28 8.12
C GLU A 75 -0.13 -23.90 8.63
N GLY A 76 1.06 -23.45 8.22
CA GLY A 76 1.59 -22.13 8.50
C GLY A 76 0.68 -21.04 7.96
N PHE A 77 0.19 -21.16 6.72
CA PHE A 77 -0.75 -20.20 6.15
C PHE A 77 -2.04 -20.13 6.97
N MET A 78 -2.65 -21.27 7.29
CA MET A 78 -3.86 -21.31 8.11
C MET A 78 -3.65 -20.66 9.48
N LYS A 79 -2.52 -20.95 10.13
CA LYS A 79 -2.22 -20.41 11.46
C LYS A 79 -1.92 -18.91 11.41
N TYR A 80 -0.96 -18.49 10.60
CA TYR A 80 -0.36 -17.16 10.67
C TYR A 80 -1.02 -16.11 9.77
N VAL A 81 -1.80 -16.53 8.77
CA VAL A 81 -2.50 -15.59 7.85
C VAL A 81 -3.99 -15.53 8.13
N ASP A 82 -4.62 -16.65 8.48
CA ASP A 82 -6.08 -16.73 8.67
C ASP A 82 -6.48 -16.67 10.16
N GLN A 83 -5.98 -17.59 11.00
CA GLN A 83 -6.48 -17.78 12.37
C GLN A 83 -5.84 -16.85 13.42
N HIS A 84 -4.53 -16.62 13.31
CA HIS A 84 -3.73 -15.80 14.23
C HIS A 84 -2.88 -14.78 13.45
N PRO A 85 -3.51 -13.85 12.71
CA PRO A 85 -2.79 -12.83 11.94
C PRO A 85 -2.01 -11.86 12.85
N ASP A 86 -2.31 -11.79 14.14
CA ASP A 86 -1.56 -11.06 15.14
C ASP A 86 -0.15 -11.64 15.41
N GLN A 87 0.09 -12.90 15.02
CA GLN A 87 1.37 -13.60 15.17
C GLN A 87 2.26 -13.50 13.93
N SER A 88 1.90 -12.69 12.92
CA SER A 88 2.66 -12.58 11.67
C SER A 88 2.67 -11.16 11.15
N ILE A 89 3.84 -10.72 10.68
CA ILE A 89 3.96 -9.52 9.86
C ILE A 89 3.80 -9.92 8.39
N LYS A 90 4.63 -10.86 7.94
CA LYS A 90 4.59 -11.44 6.60
C LYS A 90 5.20 -12.84 6.65
N MET A 91 4.35 -13.87 6.65
CA MET A 91 4.83 -15.26 6.63
C MET A 91 5.77 -15.52 5.45
N GLY A 92 6.95 -16.05 5.74
CA GLY A 92 7.94 -16.54 4.78
C GLY A 92 7.99 -18.05 4.73
N ILE A 93 8.55 -18.59 3.64
CA ILE A 93 8.76 -20.03 3.45
C ILE A 93 10.23 -20.28 3.11
N THR A 94 10.85 -21.24 3.80
CA THR A 94 12.19 -21.76 3.46
C THR A 94 12.10 -23.06 2.66
N PHE A 95 12.99 -23.22 1.68
CA PHE A 95 13.07 -24.35 0.76
C PHE A 95 14.36 -25.15 0.93
#